data_AF-A0A352ISG6-F1
#
_entry.id   AF-A0A352ISG6-F1
#
_cell.length_a   1.000
_cell.length_b   1.000
_cell.length_c   1.000
_cell.angle_alpha   90.00
_cell.angle_beta   90.00
_cell.angle_gamma   90.00
#
_symmetry.space_group_name_H-M   'P 1'
#
loop_
_entity.id
_entity.type
_entity.pdbx_description
1 polymer ?
#
loop_
_entity_poly.entity_id
_entity_poly.type
_entity_poly.pdbx_seq_one_letter_code
_entity_poly.pdbx_strand_id
1 'polypeptide(L)' 'PFECVKTNIHGAMNLIDAAIDKGIKGVVALSTDKASSPINLYGATKLASDKLFVAGNSYAGGHKTKFSVVRYG' A
#
# COMPACT_ATOMS: atom_id res chain seq x y z
N PRO A 1 -7.07 18.00 -1.17
CA PRO A 1 -6.07 17.01 -1.64
C PRO A 1 -5.38 16.23 -0.49
N PHE A 2 -5.13 16.88 0.66
CA PHE A 2 -4.36 16.32 1.77
C PHE A 2 -4.97 15.06 2.40
N GLU A 3 -6.29 14.98 2.54
CA GLU A 3 -6.94 13.81 3.12
C GLU A 3 -6.71 12.54 2.30
N CYS A 4 -6.63 12.65 0.97
CA CYS A 4 -6.30 11.52 0.10
C CYS A 4 -4.87 11.02 0.33
N VAL A 5 -3.92 11.93 0.60
CA VAL A 5 -2.54 11.58 0.94
C VAL A 5 -2.47 10.90 2.32
N LYS A 6 -3.12 11.49 3.34
CA LYS A 6 -3.15 10.92 4.69
C LYS A 6 -3.75 9.53 4.71
N THR A 7 -4.89 9.34 4.06
CA THR A 7 -5.58 8.05 4.09
C THR A 7 -4.88 7.02 3.22
N ASN A 8 -4.52 7.35 1.98
CA ASN A 8 -4.03 6.34 1.03
C ASN A 8 -2.53 6.05 1.19
N ILE A 9 -1.72 7.07 1.49
CA ILE A 9 -0.26 6.93 1.58
C ILE A 9 0.15 6.70 3.02
N HIS A 10 -0.14 7.64 3.93
CA HIS A 10 0.25 7.47 5.34
C HIS A 10 -0.49 6.30 6.00
N GLY A 11 -1.76 6.10 5.68
CA GLY A 11 -2.50 4.91 6.11
C GLY A 11 -1.88 3.59 5.64
N ALA A 12 -1.34 3.54 4.41
CA ALA A 12 -0.64 2.35 3.92
C ALA A 12 0.67 2.10 4.69
N MET A 13 1.46 3.15 4.97
CA MET A 13 2.67 3.04 5.79
C MET A 13 2.35 2.50 7.18
N ASN A 14 1.35 3.10 7.85
CA ASN A 14 0.91 2.67 9.18
C ASN A 14 0.50 1.19 9.20
N LEU A 15 -0.21 0.73 8.16
CA LEU A 15 -0.64 -0.67 8.07
C LEU A 15 0.53 -1.63 7.85
N ILE A 16 1.53 -1.24 7.05
CA ILE A 16 2.74 -2.03 6.81
C ILE A 16 3.51 -2.21 8.11
N ASP A 17 3.80 -1.12 8.83
CA ASP A 17 4.51 -1.15 10.11
C ASP A 17 3.75 -2.01 11.13
N ALA A 18 2.46 -1.75 11.32
CA ALA A 18 1.64 -2.50 12.26
C ALA A 18 1.55 -3.99 11.91
N ALA A 19 1.47 -4.35 10.61
CA ALA A 19 1.40 -5.74 10.19
C ALA A 19 2.70 -6.49 10.47
N ILE A 20 3.86 -5.86 10.26
CA ILE A 20 5.17 -6.42 10.57
C ILE A 20 5.33 -6.58 12.08
N ASP A 21 5.04 -5.53 12.85
CA ASP A 21 5.17 -5.51 14.31
C ASP A 21 4.29 -6.55 15.00
N LYS A 22 3.10 -6.81 14.46
CA LYS A 22 2.17 -7.83 14.98
C LYS A 22 2.38 -9.21 14.37
N GLY A 23 3.37 -9.40 13.50
CA GLY A 23 3.67 -10.69 12.89
C GLY A 23 2.53 -11.24 12.03
N ILE A 24 1.75 -10.38 11.40
CA ILE A 24 0.68 -10.78 10.49
C ILE A 24 1.28 -11.57 9.33
N LYS A 25 0.64 -12.66 8.93
CA LYS A 25 1.19 -13.54 7.87
C LYS A 25 1.09 -12.89 6.48
N GLY A 26 0.00 -12.21 6.19
CA GLY A 26 -0.26 -11.65 4.87
C GLY A 26 -1.24 -10.48 4.92
N VAL A 27 -1.01 -9.49 4.07
CA VAL A 27 -1.88 -8.34 3.85
C VAL A 27 -2.12 -8.19 2.36
N VAL A 28 -3.39 -8.02 1.98
CA VAL A 28 -3.80 -7.75 0.61
C VAL A 28 -4.35 -6.32 0.54
N ALA A 29 -3.63 -5.43 -0.14
CA ALA A 29 -4.09 -4.08 -0.39
C ALA A 29 -4.98 -4.03 -1.63
N LEU A 30 -6.09 -3.31 -1.55
CA LEU A 30 -6.95 -3.06 -2.70
C LEU A 30 -6.49 -1.80 -3.44
N SER A 31 -6.39 -1.91 -4.76
CA SER A 31 -6.02 -0.83 -5.67
C SER A 31 -7.04 -0.72 -6.81
N THR A 32 -6.82 0.24 -7.70
CA THR A 32 -7.74 0.61 -8.77
C THR A 32 -6.99 0.74 -10.09
N ASP A 33 -7.68 0.46 -11.20
CA ASP A 33 -7.22 0.75 -12.57
C ASP A 33 -6.69 2.19 -12.74
N LYS A 34 -7.26 3.16 -12.01
CA LYS A 34 -6.85 4.57 -11.98
C LYS A 34 -5.44 4.79 -11.43
N ALA A 35 -4.82 3.78 -10.80
CA ALA A 35 -3.41 3.83 -10.38
C ALA A 35 -2.43 3.55 -11.54
N SER A 36 -2.91 3.08 -12.69
CA SER A 36 -2.09 2.89 -13.88
C SER A 36 -2.05 4.18 -14.69
N SER A 37 -0.85 4.77 -14.86
CA SER A 37 -0.66 6.06 -15.52
C SER A 37 -1.66 7.14 -15.04
N PRO A 38 -1.68 7.43 -13.73
CA PRO A 38 -2.74 8.21 -13.11
C PRO A 38 -2.77 9.66 -13.60
N ILE A 39 -3.96 10.15 -13.92
CA ILE A 39 -4.21 11.56 -14.31
C ILE A 39 -4.78 12.42 -13.18
N ASN A 40 -5.19 11.80 -12.06
CA ASN A 40 -5.78 12.48 -10.92
C ASN A 40 -5.10 12.10 -9.61
N LEU A 41 -5.31 12.91 -8.57
CA LEU A 41 -4.67 12.73 -7.26
C LEU A 41 -5.06 11.40 -6.59
N TYR A 42 -6.30 10.94 -6.75
CA TYR A 42 -6.72 9.65 -6.21
C TYR A 42 -5.89 8.51 -6.82
N GLY A 43 -5.78 8.45 -8.15
CA GLY A 43 -4.94 7.49 -8.86
C GLY A 43 -3.47 7.59 -8.46
N ALA A 44 -2.93 8.81 -8.35
CA ALA A 44 -1.54 9.03 -7.95
C ALA A 44 -1.25 8.52 -6.54
N THR A 45 -2.14 8.76 -5.58
CA THR A 45 -1.97 8.26 -4.21
C THR A 45 -2.16 6.74 -4.12
N LYS A 46 -3.01 6.14 -4.95
CA LYS A 46 -3.14 4.68 -5.05
C LYS A 46 -1.91 4.04 -5.69
N LEU A 47 -1.32 4.66 -6.72
CA LEU A 47 -0.03 4.22 -7.26
C LEU A 47 1.07 4.26 -6.20
N ALA A 48 1.14 5.33 -5.40
CA ALA A 48 2.09 5.43 -4.29
C ALA A 48 1.84 4.33 -3.25
N SER A 49 0.58 4.09 -2.86
CA SER A 49 0.19 3.00 -1.96
C SER A 49 0.62 1.62 -2.49
N ASP A 50 0.40 1.34 -3.78
CA ASP A 50 0.83 0.08 -4.41
C ASP A 50 2.35 -0.11 -4.30
N LYS A 51 3.12 0.94 -4.57
CA LYS A 51 4.59 0.91 -4.47
C LYS A 51 5.04 0.69 -3.03
N LEU A 52 4.37 1.31 -2.05
CA LEU A 52 4.65 1.08 -0.63
C LEU A 52 4.42 -0.37 -0.22
N PHE A 53 3.28 -0.97 -0.57
CA PHE A 53 3.01 -2.37 -0.22
C PHE A 53 3.99 -3.34 -0.90
N VAL A 54 4.36 -3.10 -2.15
CA VAL A 54 5.38 -3.93 -2.83
C VAL A 54 6.75 -3.78 -2.12
N ALA A 55 7.18 -2.55 -1.83
CA ALA A 55 8.41 -2.28 -1.10
C ALA A 55 8.39 -2.83 0.34
N GLY A 56 7.20 -2.90 0.95
CA GLY A 56 6.94 -3.49 2.25
C GLY A 56 7.47 -4.92 2.40
N ASN A 57 7.50 -5.71 1.31
CA ASN A 57 8.09 -7.05 1.34
C ASN A 57 9.60 -7.04 1.55
N SER A 58 10.30 -6.01 1.04
CA SER A 58 11.74 -5.83 1.28
C SER A 58 11.96 -5.24 2.67
N TYR A 59 11.14 -4.24 3.05
CA TYR A 59 11.20 -3.60 4.36
C TYR A 59 10.94 -4.57 5.52
N ALA A 60 10.09 -5.58 5.32
CA ALA A 60 9.85 -6.64 6.29
C ALA A 60 11.12 -7.44 6.65
N GLY A 61 12.23 -7.35 5.89
CA GLY A 61 13.57 -7.64 6.39
C GLY A 61 13.81 -9.03 7.01
N GLY A 62 13.04 -10.05 6.63
CA GLY A 62 13.11 -11.41 7.20
C GLY A 62 11.91 -11.80 8.07
N HIS A 63 11.02 -10.86 8.42
CA HIS A 63 9.72 -11.15 8.99
C HIS A 63 8.86 -11.95 7.99
N LYS A 64 7.96 -12.80 8.52
CA LYS A 64 7.10 -13.66 7.69
C LYS A 64 5.96 -12.91 6.98
N THR A 65 5.74 -11.64 7.33
CA THR A 65 4.68 -10.81 6.75
C THR A 65 4.90 -10.60 5.27
N LYS A 66 3.88 -10.95 4.47
CA LYS A 66 3.86 -10.72 3.03
C LYS A 66 2.82 -9.69 2.66
N PHE A 67 3.15 -8.86 1.69
CA PHE A 67 2.27 -7.81 1.18
C PHE A 67 1.99 -8.05 -0.30
N SER A 68 0.71 -8.02 -0.67
CA SER A 68 0.27 -8.09 -2.06
C SER A 68 -0.72 -6.99 -2.37
N VAL A 69 -0.90 -6.70 -3.66
CA VAL A 69 -1.84 -5.69 -4.14
C VAL A 69 -2.75 -6.35 -5.16
N VAL A 70 -4.06 -6.17 -5.00
CA VAL A 70 -5.06 -6.54 -6.01
C VAL A 70 -5.60 -5.28 -6.64
N ARG A 71 -5.52 -5.18 -7.97
CA ARG A 71 -6.00 -4.03 -8.73
C ARG A 71 -7.19 -4.43 -9.60
N TYR A 72 -8.25 -3.62 -9.57
CA TYR A 72 -9.46 -3.82 -10.37
C TYR A 72 -10.02 -2.47 -10.87
N GLY A 73 -10.93 -2.52 -11.85
CA GLY A 73 -11.62 -1.35 -12.42
C GLY A 73 -13.01 -1.14 -11.84
#